data_AF-A0A1S8IW72-F1
#
_entry.id   AF-A0A1S8IW72-F1
#
_cell.length_a   1.000
_cell.length_b   1.000
_cell.length_c   1.000
_cell.angle_alpha   90.00
_cell.angle_beta   90.00
_cell.angle_gamma   90.00
#
_symmetry.space_group_name_H-M   'P 1'
#
loop_
_entity.id
_entity.type
_entity.pdbx_description
1 polymer ?
#
loop_
_entity_poly.entity_id
_entity_poly.type
_entity_poly.pdbx_seq_one_letter_code
_entity_poly.pdbx_strand_id
1 'polypeptide(L)' 'PECGNHDPKTCDVVKRTCGYLGNPQARPMVHGRHKEISSRVKHMK' A
#
# COMPACT_ATOMS: atom_id res chain seq x y z
N PRO A 1 10.79 8.09 -6.32
CA PRO A 1 12.18 7.61 -6.45
C PRO A 1 12.53 7.59 -7.94
N GLU A 2 13.72 8.04 -8.31
CA GLU A 2 14.14 8.15 -9.72
C GLU A 2 15.05 6.98 -10.14
N CYS A 3 15.11 5.91 -9.35
CA CYS A 3 15.98 4.75 -9.60
C CYS A 3 15.55 3.86 -10.78
N GLY A 4 14.44 4.17 -11.47
CA GLY A 4 13.96 3.43 -12.65
C GLY A 4 13.55 1.97 -12.38
N ASN A 5 13.53 1.54 -11.12
CA ASN A 5 13.27 0.16 -10.78
C ASN A 5 11.77 -0.16 -10.75
N HIS A 6 11.33 -0.96 -11.72
CA HIS A 6 9.95 -1.45 -11.84
C HIS A 6 9.82 -2.95 -11.60
N ASP A 7 10.93 -3.65 -11.28
CA ASP A 7 10.91 -5.08 -11.09
C ASP A 7 10.37 -5.45 -9.69
N PRO A 8 9.24 -6.17 -9.59
CA PRO A 8 8.58 -6.48 -8.31
C PRO A 8 9.37 -7.46 -7.42
N LYS A 9 10.41 -8.14 -7.93
CA LYS A 9 11.28 -9.01 -7.12
C LYS A 9 12.34 -8.22 -6.38
N THR A 10 12.67 -7.03 -6.88
CA THR A 10 13.73 -6.17 -6.32
C THR A 10 13.17 -4.94 -5.60
N CYS A 11 11.88 -4.64 -5.80
CA CYS A 11 11.14 -3.58 -5.11
C CYS A 11 10.20 -4.16 -4.06
N ASP A 12 10.47 -3.90 -2.77
CA ASP A 12 9.51 -4.19 -1.70
C ASP A 12 8.61 -2.96 -1.44
N VAL A 13 7.32 -3.14 -1.67
CA VAL A 13 6.31 -2.11 -1.42
C VAL A 13 5.40 -2.64 -0.34
N VAL A 14 5.40 -2.02 0.83
CA VAL A 14 4.49 -2.38 1.93
C VAL A 14 3.51 -1.26 2.19
N LYS A 15 2.24 -1.62 2.42
CA LYS A 15 1.17 -0.68 2.81
C LYS A 15 0.60 -1.07 4.16
N ARG A 16 0.18 -0.06 4.93
CA ARG A 16 -0.52 -0.25 6.20
C ARG A 16 -1.99 -0.55 5.93
N THR A 17 -2.44 -1.71 6.40
CA THR A 17 -3.84 -2.15 6.36
C THR A 17 -4.49 -2.01 7.74
N CYS A 18 -5.73 -2.46 7.92
CA CYS A 18 -6.46 -2.46 9.20
C CYS A 18 -5.85 -3.48 10.21
N GLY A 19 -4.64 -3.20 10.70
CA GLY A 19 -3.99 -3.95 11.78
C GLY A 19 -2.59 -4.47 11.47
N TYR A 20 -2.19 -4.52 10.20
CA TYR A 20 -0.88 -5.07 9.80
C TYR A 20 -0.28 -4.38 8.57
N LEU A 21 1.03 -4.56 8.38
CA LEU A 21 1.76 -4.15 7.18
C LEU A 21 1.83 -5.33 6.20
N GLY A 22 1.62 -5.08 4.91
CA GLY A 22 1.69 -6.14 3.91
C GLY A 22 1.97 -5.62 2.50
N ASN A 23 2.49 -6.51 1.65
CA ASN A 23 2.80 -6.18 0.27
C ASN A 23 1.53 -6.29 -0.61
N PRO A 24 1.05 -5.18 -1.20
CA PRO A 24 -0.17 -5.16 -1.99
C PRO A 24 -0.01 -5.83 -3.36
N GLN A 25 1.22 -6.03 -3.86
CA GLN A 25 1.44 -6.78 -5.10
C GLN A 25 1.21 -8.28 -4.89
N ALA A 26 1.62 -8.81 -3.73
CA ALA A 26 1.40 -10.22 -3.37
C ALA A 26 -0.05 -10.50 -2.94
N ARG A 27 -0.69 -9.56 -2.23
CA ARG A 27 -2.10 -9.66 -1.80
C ARG A 27 -2.82 -8.35 -2.07
N PRO A 28 -3.47 -8.19 -3.24
CA PRO A 28 -4.22 -7.00 -3.58
C PRO A 28 -5.33 -6.73 -2.56
N MET A 29 -5.47 -5.47 -2.16
CA MET A 29 -6.54 -5.09 -1.24
C MET A 29 -7.89 -5.13 -1.97
N VAL A 30 -8.90 -5.74 -1.34
CA VAL A 30 -10.28 -5.74 -1.83
C VAL A 30 -10.88 -4.34 -1.84
N HIS A 31 -11.85 -4.09 -2.72
CA HIS A 31 -12.43 -2.76 -2.93
C HIS A 31 -12.96 -2.10 -1.63
N GLY A 32 -13.69 -2.85 -0.81
CA GLY A 32 -14.23 -2.31 0.46
C GLY A 32 -13.15 -1.81 1.41
N ARG A 33 -12.02 -2.53 1.48
CA ARG A 33 -10.87 -2.15 2.33
C ARG A 33 -10.14 -0.92 1.80
N HIS A 34 -10.03 -0.77 0.48
CA HIS A 34 -9.51 0.47 -0.12
C HIS A 34 -10.38 1.68 0.24
N LYS A 35 -11.71 1.54 0.18
CA LYS A 35 -12.65 2.61 0.53
C LYS A 35 -12.52 3.02 2.00
N GLU A 36 -12.42 2.04 2.90
CA GLU A 36 -12.20 2.28 4.33
C GLU A 36 -10.88 3.04 4.56
N ILE A 37 -9.75 2.56 4.04
CA ILE A 37 -8.43 3.19 4.23
C ILE A 37 -8.42 4.62 3.67
N SER A 38 -9.02 4.85 2.50
CA SER A 38 -9.09 6.18 1.89
C SER A 38 -9.98 7.16 2.65
N SER A 39 -10.95 6.69 3.44
CA SER A 39 -11.81 7.53 4.27
C SER A 39 -11.15 8.02 5.56
N ARG A 40 -9.97 7.49 5.91
CA ARG A 40 -9.25 7.87 7.13
C ARG A 40 -8.69 9.29 6.99
N VAL A 41 -8.82 10.08 8.05
CA VAL A 41 -8.29 11.45 8.09
C VAL A 41 -6.77 11.41 7.99
N LYS A 42 -6.23 12.12 7.01
CA LYS A 42 -4.78 12.29 6.84
C LYS A 42 -4.36 13.58 7.53
N HIS A 43 -3.79 13.46 8.72
CA HIS A 43 -3.24 14.61 9.47
C HIS A 43 -1.87 15.03 8.88
N MET A 44 -1.87 15.56 7.66
CA MET A 44 -0.69 16.20 7.09
C MET A 44 -0.68 17.67 7.52
N LYS A 45 0.44 18.14 8.08
CA LYS A 45 0.78 19.56 8.02
C LYS A 45 1.49 19.82 6.70
#